data_AF-A0A7J6P7X3-F1
#
_entry.id   AF-A0A7J6P7X3-F1
#
_cell.length_a   1.000
_cell.length_b   1.000
_cell.length_c   1.000
_cell.angle_alpha   90.00
_cell.angle_beta   90.00
_cell.angle_gamma   90.00
#
_symmetry.space_group_name_H-M   'P 1'
#
loop_
_entity.id
_entity.type
_entity.pdbx_description
1 polymer ?
#
loop_
_entity_poly.entity_id
_entity_poly.type
_entity_poly.pdbx_seq_one_letter_code
_entity_poly.pdbx_strand_id
1 'polypeptide(L)'
;CATRDQIRWWVTTTNPTYSSMDFTRSVTKCGVKGLGNPDKVASCIVDYTKDPSKTPFDLPPITDDCSMCYGINGQCAMKKCSFPCGLGSKVTSPECLQCNNDNCEPEFYSCAGLYPDIAPPPP
;
A
#
# COMPACT_ATOMS: atom_id res chain seq x y z
N CYS A 1 -5.15 -14.64 3.77
CA CYS A 1 -5.95 -13.40 3.71
C CYS A 1 -6.95 -13.50 2.56
N ALA A 2 -8.20 -13.04 2.71
CA ALA A 2 -9.11 -12.78 1.58
C ALA A 2 -8.74 -11.42 0.94
N THR A 3 -7.47 -11.33 0.54
CA THR A 3 -6.68 -10.12 0.30
C THR A 3 -7.25 -9.29 -0.83
N ARG A 4 -7.86 -9.94 -1.81
CA ARG A 4 -8.43 -9.26 -2.99
C ARG A 4 -9.46 -8.21 -2.61
N ASP A 5 -10.41 -8.54 -1.75
CA ASP A 5 -11.54 -7.64 -1.51
C ASP A 5 -11.12 -6.50 -0.56
N GLN A 6 -10.26 -6.77 0.44
CA GLN A 6 -9.69 -5.73 1.30
C GLN A 6 -8.73 -4.81 0.53
N ILE A 7 -7.78 -5.35 -0.25
CA ILE A 7 -6.81 -4.55 -1.01
C ILE A 7 -7.51 -3.77 -2.13
N ARG A 8 -8.41 -4.41 -2.91
CA ARG A 8 -9.20 -3.70 -3.94
C ARG A 8 -9.95 -2.53 -3.32
N TRP A 9 -10.52 -2.68 -2.13
CA TRP A 9 -11.22 -1.55 -1.52
C TRP A 9 -10.27 -0.38 -1.24
N TRP A 10 -9.11 -0.63 -0.66
CA TRP A 10 -8.15 0.44 -0.38
C TRP A 10 -7.54 1.07 -1.65
N VAL A 11 -7.40 0.34 -2.76
CA VAL A 11 -6.70 0.86 -3.96
C VAL A 11 -7.60 1.21 -5.14
N THR A 12 -8.83 0.67 -5.23
CA THR A 12 -9.72 0.83 -6.41
C THR A 12 -11.07 1.49 -6.14
N THR A 13 -11.45 1.75 -4.89
CA THR A 13 -12.78 2.33 -4.63
C THR A 13 -12.82 3.78 -5.11
N THR A 14 -13.58 4.04 -6.16
CA THR A 14 -13.99 5.38 -6.59
C THR A 14 -15.13 5.85 -5.68
N ASN A 15 -14.79 6.23 -4.45
CA ASN A 15 -15.73 6.80 -3.50
C ASN A 15 -15.46 8.31 -3.37
N PRO A 16 -16.49 9.18 -3.49
CA PRO A 16 -16.32 10.64 -3.43
C PRO A 16 -15.74 11.17 -2.09
N THR A 17 -15.72 10.34 -1.05
CA THR A 17 -15.23 10.65 0.30
C THR A 17 -13.95 9.89 0.69
N TYR A 18 -13.42 9.05 -0.21
CA TYR A 18 -12.17 8.30 -0.02
C TYR A 18 -11.24 8.50 -1.20
N SER A 19 -10.01 8.94 -0.93
CA SER A 19 -8.96 9.02 -1.94
C SER A 19 -7.99 7.85 -1.74
N SER A 20 -7.91 6.95 -2.71
CA SER A 20 -6.88 5.89 -2.73
C SER A 20 -5.46 6.48 -2.62
N MET A 21 -5.26 7.73 -3.05
CA MET A 21 -4.00 8.45 -2.87
C MET A 21 -3.67 8.77 -1.40
N ASP A 22 -4.66 8.97 -0.53
CA ASP A 22 -4.40 9.22 0.90
C ASP A 22 -3.91 7.96 1.61
N PHE A 23 -4.44 6.80 1.21
CA PHE A 23 -3.91 5.53 1.66
C PHE A 23 -2.52 5.26 1.10
N THR A 24 -2.27 5.49 -0.20
CA THR A 24 -0.91 5.39 -0.79
C THR A 24 0.11 6.27 -0.08
N ARG A 25 -0.26 7.51 0.28
CA ARG A 25 0.58 8.40 1.10
C ARG A 25 0.81 7.84 2.49
N SER A 26 -0.19 7.20 3.10
CA SER A 26 -0.08 6.62 4.44
C SER A 26 0.82 5.39 4.45
N VAL A 27 0.70 4.49 3.46
CA VAL A 27 1.62 3.37 3.24
C VAL A 27 3.06 3.88 3.10
N THR A 28 3.27 4.94 2.32
CA THR A 28 4.59 5.59 2.20
C THR A 28 5.09 6.13 3.54
N LYS A 29 4.27 6.90 4.26
CA LYS A 29 4.65 7.49 5.55
C LYS A 29 5.03 6.40 6.55
N CYS A 30 4.28 5.29 6.56
CA CYS A 30 4.61 4.09 7.31
C CYS A 30 5.93 3.48 6.85
N GLY A 31 6.16 3.39 5.53
CA GLY A 31 7.43 3.01 4.90
C GLY A 31 8.62 3.81 5.43
N VAL A 32 8.53 5.13 5.39
CA VAL A 32 9.56 6.06 5.87
C VAL A 32 9.74 5.94 7.39
N LYS A 33 8.65 5.98 8.17
CA LYS A 33 8.67 5.86 9.64
C LYS A 33 9.27 4.53 10.10
N GLY A 34 8.97 3.46 9.37
CA GLY A 34 9.49 2.11 9.60
C GLY A 34 10.89 1.89 9.04
N LEU A 35 11.47 2.86 8.31
CA LEU A 35 12.74 2.72 7.57
C LEU A 35 12.74 1.50 6.64
N GLY A 36 11.58 1.19 6.04
CA GLY A 36 11.39 0.01 5.20
C GLY A 36 11.43 -1.33 5.95
N ASN A 37 11.32 -1.36 7.28
CA ASN A 37 11.13 -2.60 8.03
C ASN A 37 9.67 -3.08 7.85
N PRO A 38 9.43 -4.27 7.26
CA PRO A 38 8.08 -4.72 6.94
C PRO A 38 7.14 -4.74 8.15
N ASP A 39 7.59 -5.21 9.32
CA ASP A 39 6.74 -5.35 10.52
C ASP A 39 6.29 -3.99 11.06
N LYS A 40 7.20 -3.02 11.10
CA LYS A 40 6.88 -1.64 11.51
C LYS A 40 5.93 -0.97 10.52
N VAL A 41 6.12 -1.21 9.22
CA VAL A 41 5.24 -0.68 8.18
C VAL A 41 3.84 -1.30 8.31
N ALA A 42 3.78 -2.62 8.44
CA ALA A 42 2.54 -3.38 8.64
C ALA A 42 1.75 -2.89 9.85
N SER A 43 2.39 -2.84 11.03
CA SER A 43 1.77 -2.31 12.25
C SER A 43 1.25 -0.88 12.08
N CYS A 44 2.01 0.00 11.40
CA CYS A 44 1.59 1.37 11.14
C CYS A 44 0.35 1.45 10.23
N ILE A 45 0.24 0.56 9.23
CA ILE A 45 -0.93 0.51 8.33
C ILE A 45 -2.13 -0.06 9.08
N VAL A 46 -1.94 -1.10 9.90
CA VAL A 46 -3.00 -1.63 10.78
C VAL A 46 -3.55 -0.52 11.66
N ASP A 47 -2.68 0.23 12.34
CA ASP A 47 -3.09 1.37 13.18
C ASP A 47 -3.85 2.44 12.38
N TYR A 48 -3.39 2.77 11.17
CA TYR A 48 -4.08 3.71 10.29
C TYR A 48 -5.51 3.26 9.94
N THR A 49 -5.69 1.98 9.59
CA THR A 49 -7.01 1.43 9.20
C THR A 49 -7.92 1.15 10.39
N LYS A 50 -7.39 1.11 11.61
CA LYS A 50 -8.19 1.03 12.85
C LYS A 50 -8.74 2.38 13.27
N ASP A 51 -8.14 3.48 12.82
CA ASP A 51 -8.60 4.83 13.14
C ASP A 51 -9.91 5.14 12.39
N PRO A 52 -11.05 5.27 13.09
CA PRO A 52 -12.34 5.55 12.46
C PRO A 52 -12.39 6.92 11.79
N SER A 53 -11.50 7.86 12.15
CA SER A 53 -11.35 9.15 11.46
C SER A 53 -10.63 9.06 10.12
N LYS A 54 -9.91 7.95 9.88
CA LYS A 54 -9.17 7.66 8.64
C LYS A 54 -9.86 6.60 7.79
N THR A 55 -10.85 5.91 8.36
CA THR A 55 -11.54 4.77 7.75
C THR A 55 -13.06 5.00 7.79
N PRO A 56 -13.61 5.90 6.96
CA PRO A 56 -14.98 6.41 7.13
C PRO A 56 -16.12 5.43 6.81
N PHE A 57 -15.87 4.15 6.48
CA PHE A 57 -16.83 3.31 5.74
C PHE A 57 -17.13 1.95 6.37
N ASP A 58 -17.02 1.83 7.70
CA ASP A 58 -17.29 0.57 8.43
C ASP A 58 -16.50 -0.64 7.89
N LEU A 59 -15.36 -0.38 7.24
CA LEU A 59 -14.50 -1.44 6.76
C LEU A 59 -13.79 -2.09 7.93
N PRO A 60 -13.70 -3.42 7.94
CA PRO A 60 -12.81 -4.07 8.87
C PRO A 60 -11.38 -3.55 8.61
N PRO A 61 -10.62 -3.21 9.65
CA PRO A 61 -9.23 -2.85 9.53
C PRO A 61 -8.46 -3.89 8.72
N ILE A 62 -7.37 -3.46 8.08
CA ILE A 62 -6.51 -4.42 7.39
C ILE A 62 -5.96 -5.39 8.44
N THR A 63 -5.94 -6.68 8.11
CA THR A 63 -5.36 -7.68 9.03
C THR A 63 -3.84 -7.62 8.97
N ASP A 64 -3.18 -8.12 10.01
CA ASP A 64 -1.72 -8.16 10.11
C ASP A 64 -1.10 -8.83 8.88
N ASP A 65 -1.64 -9.97 8.43
CA ASP A 65 -1.20 -10.70 7.24
C ASP A 65 -1.23 -9.84 5.97
N CYS A 66 -2.32 -9.10 5.74
CA CYS A 66 -2.44 -8.30 4.51
C CYS A 66 -1.63 -7.00 4.63
N SER A 67 -1.49 -6.43 5.83
CA SER A 67 -0.60 -5.29 6.09
C SER A 67 0.87 -5.64 5.88
N MET A 68 1.26 -6.90 6.10
CA MET A 68 2.61 -7.38 5.83
C MET A 68 2.96 -7.28 4.34
N CYS A 69 2.01 -7.52 3.44
CA CYS A 69 2.26 -7.36 2.00
C CYS A 69 2.54 -5.91 1.62
N TYR A 70 1.86 -4.95 2.24
CA TYR A 70 2.21 -3.54 2.11
C TYR A 70 3.56 -3.21 2.75
N GLY A 71 3.93 -3.90 3.84
CA GLY A 71 5.25 -3.81 4.44
C GLY A 71 6.37 -4.27 3.50
N ILE A 72 6.18 -5.39 2.81
CA ILE A 72 7.09 -5.91 1.78
C ILE A 72 7.18 -4.91 0.61
N ASN A 73 6.04 -4.41 0.13
CA ASN A 73 6.03 -3.40 -0.93
C ASN A 73 6.78 -2.12 -0.51
N GLY A 74 6.53 -1.61 0.70
CA GLY A 74 7.23 -0.45 1.24
C GLY A 74 8.73 -0.67 1.40
N GLN A 75 9.16 -1.87 1.81
CA GLN A 75 10.58 -2.23 1.85
C GLN A 75 11.20 -2.24 0.44
N CYS A 76 10.51 -2.83 -0.53
CA CYS A 76 10.96 -2.84 -1.92
C CYS A 76 11.08 -1.42 -2.46
N ALA A 77 10.06 -0.58 -2.25
CA ALA A 77 10.05 0.82 -2.68
C ALA A 77 11.23 1.60 -2.08
N MET A 78 11.53 1.40 -0.79
CA MET A 78 12.69 2.01 -0.15
C MET A 78 14.02 1.53 -0.75
N LYS A 79 14.13 0.27 -1.17
CA LYS A 79 15.37 -0.29 -1.75
C LYS A 79 15.56 0.08 -3.22
N LYS A 80 14.50 0.04 -4.01
CA LYS A 80 14.57 0.12 -5.48
C LYS A 80 14.04 1.44 -6.05
N CYS A 81 13.09 2.08 -5.35
CA CYS A 81 12.36 3.24 -5.86
C CYS A 81 12.56 4.52 -5.04
N SER A 82 13.41 4.51 -4.02
CA SER A 82 13.67 5.68 -3.18
C SER A 82 14.01 6.94 -3.98
N PHE A 83 14.85 6.83 -5.01
CA PHE A 83 15.23 7.99 -5.82
C PHE A 83 14.09 8.50 -6.73
N PRO A 84 13.42 7.65 -7.54
CA PRO A 84 12.19 8.03 -8.27
C PRO A 84 11.11 8.62 -7.37
N CYS A 85 10.98 8.11 -6.14
CA CYS A 85 10.01 8.56 -5.15
C CYS A 85 10.46 9.76 -4.32
N GLY A 86 11.60 10.39 -4.66
CA GLY A 86 12.12 11.57 -3.95
C GLY A 86 12.34 11.32 -2.46
N LEU A 87 12.87 10.16 -2.10
CA LEU A 87 13.06 9.69 -0.71
C LEU A 87 11.75 9.70 0.11
N GLY A 88 10.62 9.42 -0.55
CA GLY A 88 9.29 9.43 0.05
C GLY A 88 8.55 10.77 -0.04
N SER A 89 9.15 11.80 -0.64
CA SER A 89 8.48 13.10 -0.84
C SER A 89 7.64 13.18 -2.14
N LYS A 90 7.87 12.28 -3.09
CA LYS A 90 7.25 12.28 -4.43
C LYS A 90 6.49 10.98 -4.74
N VAL A 91 5.77 10.45 -3.77
CA VAL A 91 5.19 9.09 -3.87
C VAL A 91 4.00 8.92 -4.80
N THR A 92 3.45 10.03 -5.28
CA THR A 92 2.42 10.04 -6.32
C THR A 92 2.97 10.54 -7.65
N SER A 93 4.29 10.70 -7.80
CA SER A 93 4.86 11.10 -9.10
C SER A 93 4.80 9.93 -10.08
N PRO A 94 4.62 10.19 -11.38
CA PRO A 94 4.59 9.13 -12.40
C PRO A 94 5.82 8.21 -12.34
N GLU A 95 7.00 8.77 -12.08
CA GLU A 95 8.26 8.02 -12.00
C GLU A 95 8.29 7.07 -10.78
N CYS A 96 7.76 7.53 -9.64
CA CYS A 96 7.65 6.69 -8.45
C CYS A 96 6.65 5.56 -8.67
N LEU A 97 5.48 5.86 -9.24
CA LEU A 97 4.45 4.87 -9.52
C LEU A 97 4.96 3.82 -10.51
N GLN A 98 5.57 4.27 -11.61
CA GLN A 98 6.16 3.37 -12.60
C GLN A 98 7.24 2.46 -11.98
N CYS A 99 8.13 3.02 -11.15
CA CYS A 99 9.15 2.21 -10.49
C CYS A 99 8.53 1.14 -9.58
N ASN A 100 7.49 1.48 -8.81
CA ASN A 100 6.80 0.53 -7.95
C ASN A 100 6.14 -0.58 -8.77
N ASN A 101 5.46 -0.23 -9.87
CA ASN A 101 4.84 -1.20 -10.78
C ASN A 101 5.88 -2.17 -11.38
N ASP A 102 7.02 -1.65 -11.83
CA ASP A 102 8.04 -2.48 -12.48
C ASP A 102 8.80 -3.38 -11.49
N ASN A 103 8.99 -2.93 -10.25
CA ASN A 103 9.97 -3.53 -9.34
C ASN A 103 9.41 -4.16 -8.07
N CYS A 104 8.22 -3.74 -7.62
CA CYS A 104 7.70 -4.02 -6.29
C CYS A 104 6.26 -4.58 -6.30
N GLU A 105 5.47 -4.22 -7.30
CA GLU A 105 4.12 -4.75 -7.52
C GLU A 105 4.09 -6.29 -7.67
N PRO A 106 5.05 -6.96 -8.34
CA PRO A 106 5.06 -8.42 -8.41
C PRO A 106 5.19 -9.11 -7.03
N GLU A 107 6.06 -8.59 -6.15
CA GLU A 107 6.24 -9.12 -4.79
C GLU A 107 5.02 -8.85 -3.91
N PHE A 108 4.43 -7.66 -4.04
CA PHE A 108 3.19 -7.29 -3.37
C PHE A 108 2.05 -8.24 -3.73
N TYR A 109 1.86 -8.49 -5.03
CA TYR A 109 0.81 -9.36 -5.53
C TYR A 109 1.02 -10.82 -5.15
N SER A 110 2.26 -11.31 -5.23
CA SER A 110 2.61 -12.65 -4.75
C SER A 110 2.30 -12.82 -3.26
N CYS A 111 2.70 -11.87 -2.41
CA CYS A 111 2.38 -11.88 -0.99
C CYS A 111 0.86 -11.84 -0.76
N ALA A 112 0.17 -10.98 -1.50
CA ALA A 112 -1.26 -10.81 -1.39
C ALA A 112 -2.06 -11.99 -1.95
N GLY A 113 -1.43 -13.00 -2.56
CA GLY A 113 -2.14 -14.05 -3.29
C GLY A 113 -3.02 -13.51 -4.42
N LEU A 114 -2.67 -12.34 -4.93
CA LEU A 114 -3.27 -11.70 -6.09
C LEU A 114 -2.44 -12.14 -7.29
N TYR A 115 -2.93 -13.07 -8.10
CA TYR A 115 -2.27 -13.37 -9.37
C TYR A 115 -2.57 -12.22 -10.37
N PRO A 116 -1.71 -11.93 -11.37
CA PRO A 116 -1.90 -10.82 -12.31
C PRO A 116 -3.26 -10.84 -13.05
N ASP A 117 -3.84 -12.02 -13.23
CA ASP A 117 -5.18 -12.26 -13.81
C ASP A 117 -6.34 -11.97 -12.83
N ILE A 118 -6.04 -11.84 -11.53
CA ILE A 118 -7.00 -11.59 -10.44
C ILE A 118 -6.81 -10.17 -9.86
N ALA A 119 -5.67 -9.54 -10.13
CA ALA A 119 -5.38 -8.16 -9.74
C ALA A 119 -6.45 -7.20 -10.31
N PRO A 120 -6.82 -6.13 -9.58
CA PRO A 120 -7.58 -5.05 -10.19
C PRO A 120 -6.81 -4.46 -11.40
N PRO A 121 -7.52 -3.98 -12.44
CA PRO A 121 -6.86 -3.25 -13.52
C PRO A 121 -6.12 -2.03 -12.95
N PRO A 122 -5.02 -1.60 -13.58
CA PRO A 122 -4.31 -0.38 -13.21
C PRO A 122 -5.27 0.83 -13.16
N PRO A 123 -5.05 1.80 -12.25
CA PRO A 123 -5.86 3.01 -12.15
C PRO A 123 -5.79 3.91 -13.39
#